data_AF-D4CFZ7-F1
#
_entry.id   AF-D4CFZ7-F1
#
_cell.length_a   1.000
_cell.length_b   1.000
_cell.length_c   1.000
_cell.angle_alpha   90.00
_cell.angle_beta   90.00
_cell.angle_gamma   90.00
#
_symmetry.space_group_name_H-M   'P 1'
#
loop_
_entity.id
_entity.type
_entity.pdbx_description
1 polymer ?
#
loop_
_entity_poly.entity_id
_entity_poly.type
_entity_poly.pdbx_seq_one_letter_code
_entity_poly.pdbx_strand_id
1 'polypeptide(L)'
;MEKYLSIGEVSRLLDIPEHTLRYWQDAGIFSVYQELNNYRKYTIADLLNIAEIAFYRKIGIPVREMEHFSHFSLEDYSKVLTGVGEQLERQIQSLESMQRAVELKQKHIGEIEFLKKVDFSMERVPFSSVTRFQYSDRDKLVRYTQNPSLYVRLIDTEYPDREVRGMIADGLPCQGELIWKKTEDREYAAFLIEELPDEGYASNLLEKLIPIRSLGKTGIILANFLMSEIQDGRKVDYLKGYAEIIRQ
;
A
#
# COMPACT_ATOMS: atom_id res chain seq x y z
N MET A 1 14.36 57.25 -1.29
CA MET A 1 13.70 56.65 -0.10
C MET A 1 13.52 55.18 -0.37
N GLU A 2 14.17 54.31 0.39
CA GLU A 2 13.80 52.89 0.37
C GLU A 2 12.37 52.77 0.92
N LYS A 3 11.50 52.15 0.13
CA LYS A 3 10.10 51.94 0.52
C LYS A 3 10.07 50.70 1.42
N TYR A 4 9.89 50.92 2.71
CA TYR A 4 9.71 49.83 3.66
C TYR A 4 8.28 49.29 3.58
N LEU A 5 8.15 47.98 3.78
CA LEU A 5 6.89 47.25 3.89
C LEU A 5 6.57 47.00 5.36
N SER A 6 5.28 46.97 5.67
CA SER A 6 4.73 46.46 6.92
C SER A 6 4.59 44.94 6.89
N ILE A 7 4.47 44.30 8.06
CA ILE A 7 4.22 42.86 8.16
C ILE A 7 2.95 42.43 7.42
N GLY A 8 1.90 43.26 7.44
CA GLY A 8 0.65 43.00 6.71
C GLY A 8 0.78 43.15 5.20
N GLU A 9 1.70 43.97 4.70
CA GLU A 9 2.05 44.00 3.27
C GLU A 9 2.85 42.76 2.87
N VAL A 10 3.87 42.37 3.65
CA VAL A 10 4.65 41.14 3.42
C VAL A 10 3.75 39.91 3.44
N SER A 11 2.86 39.82 4.44
CA SER A 11 1.89 38.74 4.58
C SER A 11 1.02 38.59 3.34
N ARG A 12 0.47 39.69 2.82
CA ARG A 12 -0.34 39.69 1.59
C ARG A 12 0.46 39.37 0.34
N LEU A 13 1.70 39.86 0.24
CA LEU A 13 2.54 39.65 -0.95
C LEU A 13 3.02 38.21 -1.08
N LEU A 14 3.34 37.55 0.04
CA LEU A 14 3.86 36.19 0.06
C LEU A 14 2.79 35.12 0.36
N ASP A 15 1.57 35.53 0.67
CA ASP A 15 0.48 34.66 1.14
C ASP A 15 0.88 33.83 2.37
N ILE A 16 1.51 34.50 3.34
CA ILE A 16 1.97 33.90 4.60
C ILE A 16 1.28 34.62 5.75
N PRO A 17 0.57 33.92 6.66
CA PRO A 17 -0.08 34.57 7.79
C PRO A 17 0.90 35.36 8.66
N GLU A 18 0.50 36.54 9.14
CA GLU A 18 1.38 37.38 9.99
C GLU A 18 1.91 36.64 11.23
N HIS A 19 1.11 35.76 11.83
CA HIS A 19 1.55 34.97 12.99
C HIS A 19 2.66 33.98 12.63
N THR A 20 2.67 33.43 11.41
CA THR A 20 3.75 32.57 10.90
C THR A 20 5.03 33.37 10.69
N LEU A 21 4.92 34.57 10.12
CA LEU A 21 6.06 35.48 9.97
C LEU A 21 6.66 35.88 11.31
N ARG A 22 5.83 36.16 12.33
CA ARG A 22 6.27 36.42 13.70
C ARG A 22 6.97 35.20 14.29
N TYR A 23 6.37 34.02 14.17
CA TYR A 23 6.97 32.78 14.65
C TYR A 23 8.34 32.50 14.02
N TRP A 24 8.49 32.66 12.70
CA TRP A 24 9.78 32.48 12.02
C TRP A 24 10.84 33.48 12.48
N GLN A 25 10.45 34.73 12.71
CA GLN A 25 11.34 35.74 13.26
C GLN A 25 11.74 35.42 14.71
N ASP A 26 10.78 35.00 15.55
CA ASP A 26 11.01 34.64 16.95
C ASP A 26 11.87 33.37 17.09
N ALA A 27 11.77 32.45 16.12
CA ALA A 27 12.62 31.27 15.98
C ALA A 27 14.02 31.58 15.40
N GLY A 28 14.31 32.85 15.04
CA GLY A 28 15.62 33.27 14.55
C GLY A 28 15.93 32.91 13.10
N ILE A 29 14.95 32.43 12.33
CA ILE A 29 15.13 32.02 10.92
C ILE A 29 15.50 33.22 10.04
N PHE A 30 14.94 34.38 10.36
CA PHE A 30 15.35 35.65 9.79
C PHE A 30 15.23 36.76 10.82
N SER A 31 15.91 37.88 10.58
CA SER A 31 15.80 39.08 11.39
C SER A 31 15.46 40.27 10.51
N VAL A 32 14.69 41.21 11.07
CA VAL A 32 14.34 42.47 10.40
C VAL A 32 14.55 43.64 11.35
N TYR A 33 14.81 44.81 10.80
CA TYR A 33 14.98 46.02 11.57
C TYR A 33 13.70 46.39 12.34
N GLN A 34 13.87 46.70 13.63
CA GLN A 34 12.81 47.19 14.51
C GLN A 34 13.11 48.63 14.90
N GLU A 35 12.13 49.51 14.73
CA GLU A 35 12.22 50.87 15.23
C GLU A 35 12.03 50.94 16.75
N LEU A 36 12.38 52.08 17.35
CA LEU A 36 12.26 52.35 18.80
C LEU A 36 10.83 52.16 19.35
N ASN A 37 9.81 52.17 18.50
CA ASN A 37 8.41 51.92 18.84
C ASN A 37 7.96 50.45 18.62
N ASN A 38 8.90 49.51 18.46
CA ASN A 38 8.66 48.10 18.14
C ASN A 38 7.95 47.86 16.77
N TYR A 39 7.88 48.87 15.91
CA TYR A 39 7.34 48.70 14.56
C TYR A 39 8.37 48.04 13.65
N ARG A 40 7.98 46.94 13.00
CA ARG A 40 8.85 46.18 12.07
C ARG A 40 8.79 46.81 10.69
N LYS A 41 9.95 47.06 10.10
CA LYS A 41 10.08 47.55 8.72
C LYS A 41 10.83 46.52 7.90
N TYR A 42 10.21 46.08 6.82
CA TYR A 42 10.75 45.06 5.92
C TYR A 42 11.25 45.76 4.65
N THR A 43 12.50 45.50 4.27
CA THR A 43 13.06 45.90 2.98
C THR A 43 12.60 44.93 1.89
N ILE A 44 12.88 45.28 0.63
CA ILE A 44 12.71 44.34 -0.49
C ILE A 44 13.66 43.13 -0.33
N ALA A 45 14.86 43.32 0.23
CA ALA A 45 15.77 42.21 0.51
C ALA A 45 15.18 41.25 1.55
N ASP A 46 14.56 41.77 2.61
CA ASP A 46 13.86 40.94 3.61
C ASP A 46 12.71 40.17 2.99
N LEU A 47 11.92 40.82 2.11
CA LEU A 47 10.84 40.16 1.37
C LEU A 47 11.35 38.97 0.55
N LEU A 48 12.46 39.15 -0.18
CA LEU A 48 13.07 38.09 -0.99
C LEU A 48 13.62 36.95 -0.12
N ASN A 49 14.28 37.27 0.99
CA ASN A 49 14.77 36.25 1.95
C ASN A 49 13.61 35.44 2.55
N ILE A 50 12.52 36.11 2.96
CA ILE A 50 11.33 35.42 3.50
C ILE A 50 10.67 34.55 2.42
N ALA A 51 10.65 35.00 1.16
CA ALA A 51 10.13 34.21 0.04
C ALA A 51 10.96 32.92 -0.17
N GLU A 52 12.28 33.01 -0.05
CA GLU A 52 13.19 31.87 -0.13
C GLU A 52 13.01 30.89 1.05
N ILE A 53 12.90 31.39 2.28
CA ILE A 53 12.54 30.58 3.46
C ILE A 53 11.22 29.85 3.25
N ALA A 54 10.21 30.55 2.72
CA ALA A 54 8.91 29.97 2.44
C ALA A 54 8.98 28.87 1.37
N PHE A 55 9.82 29.05 0.35
CA PHE A 55 10.08 28.01 -0.66
C PHE A 55 10.69 26.75 -0.02
N TYR A 56 11.74 26.91 0.79
CA TYR A 56 12.39 25.79 1.48
C TYR A 56 11.44 25.05 2.43
N ARG A 57 10.55 25.80 3.10
CA ARG A 57 9.50 25.21 3.93
C ARG A 57 8.49 24.41 3.13
N LYS A 58 8.12 24.91 1.95
CA LYS A 58 7.17 24.26 1.05
C LYS A 58 7.70 22.94 0.49
N ILE A 59 9.00 22.85 0.21
CA ILE A 59 9.62 21.61 -0.30
C ILE A 59 9.92 20.58 0.80
N GLY A 60 9.57 20.87 2.06
CA GLY A 60 9.58 19.88 3.14
C GLY A 60 10.73 20.00 4.13
N ILE A 61 11.57 21.03 4.05
CA ILE A 61 12.56 21.27 5.10
C ILE A 61 11.82 21.62 6.41
N PRO A 62 12.16 20.99 7.55
CA PRO A 62 11.58 21.35 8.84
C PRO A 62 12.03 22.74 9.29
N VAL A 63 11.13 23.48 9.95
CA VAL A 63 11.45 24.82 10.47
C VAL A 63 12.69 24.83 11.38
N ARG A 64 12.89 23.77 12.17
CA ARG A 64 14.06 23.63 13.06
C ARG A 64 15.39 23.62 12.31
N GLU A 65 15.42 23.07 11.10
CA GLU A 65 16.63 23.09 10.27
C GLU A 65 16.85 24.48 9.64
N MET A 66 15.78 25.28 9.52
CA MET A 66 15.84 26.65 8.99
C MET A 66 16.38 27.68 9.97
N GLU A 67 16.31 27.42 11.27
CA GLU A 67 16.84 28.31 12.31
C GLU A 67 18.33 28.63 12.12
N HIS A 68 19.04 27.80 11.34
CA HIS A 68 20.46 27.96 11.05
C HIS A 68 20.77 28.38 9.61
N PHE A 69 19.75 28.66 8.77
CA PHE A 69 19.94 29.00 7.35
C PHE A 69 20.85 30.20 7.12
N SER A 70 20.82 31.18 8.02
CA SER A 70 21.71 32.34 7.97
C SER A 70 23.20 31.99 8.07
N HIS A 71 23.53 30.74 8.44
CA HIS A 71 24.89 30.24 8.64
C HIS A 71 25.20 29.02 7.78
N PHE A 72 24.28 28.61 6.92
CA PHE A 72 24.47 27.43 6.07
C PHE A 72 25.51 27.73 4.98
N SER A 73 26.46 26.80 4.86
CA SER A 73 27.28 26.68 3.66
C SER A 73 26.50 25.95 2.55
N LEU A 74 27.00 26.00 1.32
CA LEU A 74 26.45 25.19 0.22
C LEU A 74 26.46 23.68 0.54
N GLU A 75 27.41 23.23 1.36
CA GLU A 75 27.49 21.83 1.80
C GLU A 75 26.34 21.47 2.75
N ASP A 76 25.97 22.38 3.66
CA ASP A 76 24.86 22.20 4.59
C ASP A 76 23.53 22.13 3.85
N TYR A 77 23.29 23.05 2.89
CA TYR A 77 22.13 23.00 2.00
C TYR A 77 22.06 21.68 1.22
N SER A 78 23.19 21.22 0.67
CA SER A 78 23.25 19.96 -0.08
C SER A 78 22.84 18.76 0.78
N LYS A 79 23.33 18.67 2.03
CA LYS A 79 22.98 17.60 2.97
C LYS A 79 21.50 17.59 3.31
N VAL A 80 20.94 18.75 3.67
CA VAL A 80 19.51 18.88 4.01
C VAL A 80 18.62 18.53 2.82
N LEU A 81 18.91 19.09 1.64
CA LEU A 81 18.12 18.84 0.43
C LEU A 81 18.19 17.38 -0.02
N THR A 82 19.36 16.74 0.12
CA THR A 82 19.50 15.30 -0.15
C THR A 82 18.63 14.48 0.79
N GLY A 83 18.65 14.76 2.10
CA GLY A 83 17.81 14.07 3.08
C GLY A 83 16.32 14.24 2.83
N VAL A 84 15.88 15.45 2.46
CA VAL A 84 14.49 15.71 2.04
C VAL A 84 14.14 14.92 0.79
N GLY A 85 15.02 14.90 -0.21
CA GLY A 85 14.84 14.10 -1.43
C GLY A 85 14.65 12.61 -1.15
N GLU A 86 15.51 12.02 -0.31
CA GLU A 86 15.40 10.62 0.11
C GLU A 86 14.11 10.33 0.89
N GLN A 87 13.66 11.28 1.73
CA GLN A 87 12.39 11.14 2.44
C GLN A 87 11.19 11.18 1.48
N LEU A 88 11.17 12.12 0.53
CA LEU A 88 10.12 12.22 -0.48
C LEU A 88 10.06 10.96 -1.34
N GLU A 89 11.21 10.45 -1.77
CA GLU A 89 11.29 9.20 -2.54
C GLU A 89 10.69 8.01 -1.77
N ARG A 90 11.02 7.88 -0.47
CA ARG A 90 10.39 6.85 0.40
C ARG A 90 8.88 7.01 0.52
N GLN A 91 8.38 8.25 0.60
CA GLN A 91 6.94 8.53 0.64
C GLN A 91 6.26 8.16 -0.68
N ILE A 92 6.87 8.49 -1.83
CA ILE A 92 6.37 8.12 -3.15
C ILE A 92 6.27 6.59 -3.27
N GLN A 93 7.34 5.87 -2.93
CA GLN A 93 7.34 4.39 -2.98
C GLN A 93 6.28 3.76 -2.07
N SER A 94 6.03 4.37 -0.89
CA SER A 94 4.96 3.95 0.01
C SER A 94 3.57 4.20 -0.57
N LEU A 95 3.35 5.39 -1.16
CA LEU A 95 2.08 5.75 -1.80
C LEU A 95 1.78 4.86 -3.00
N GLU A 96 2.76 4.60 -3.86
CA GLU A 96 2.61 3.68 -4.99
C GLU A 96 2.28 2.25 -4.52
N SER A 97 2.88 1.80 -3.43
CA SER A 97 2.58 0.47 -2.86
C SER A 97 1.16 0.39 -2.32
N MET A 98 0.67 1.47 -1.68
CA MET A 98 -0.73 1.56 -1.24
C MET A 98 -1.69 1.61 -2.43
N GLN A 99 -1.36 2.36 -3.48
CA GLN A 99 -2.16 2.41 -4.71
C GLN A 99 -2.30 1.02 -5.34
N ARG A 100 -1.19 0.28 -5.50
CA ARG A 100 -1.22 -1.10 -6.01
C ARG A 100 -2.11 -2.02 -5.17
N ALA A 101 -2.11 -1.86 -3.86
CA ALA A 101 -2.97 -2.63 -2.97
C ALA A 101 -4.46 -2.30 -3.15
N VAL A 102 -4.80 -1.03 -3.36
CA VAL A 102 -6.17 -0.58 -3.67
C VAL A 102 -6.64 -1.16 -5.00
N GLU A 103 -5.83 -1.04 -6.05
CA GLU A 103 -6.13 -1.58 -7.38
C GLU A 103 -6.34 -3.11 -7.34
N LEU A 104 -5.51 -3.83 -6.58
CA LEU A 104 -5.67 -5.26 -6.37
C LEU A 104 -7.02 -5.59 -5.73
N LYS A 105 -7.43 -4.86 -4.69
CA LYS A 105 -8.72 -5.10 -4.02
C LYS A 105 -9.92 -4.73 -4.89
N GLN A 106 -9.83 -3.67 -5.70
CA GLN A 106 -10.86 -3.36 -6.69
C GLN A 106 -10.99 -4.47 -7.74
N LYS A 107 -9.86 -5.01 -8.23
CA LYS A 107 -9.86 -6.17 -9.13
C LYS A 107 -10.52 -7.38 -8.49
N HIS A 108 -10.23 -7.66 -7.22
CA HIS A 108 -10.85 -8.76 -6.48
C HIS A 108 -12.37 -8.64 -6.38
N ILE A 109 -12.89 -7.43 -6.14
CA ILE A 109 -14.34 -7.18 -6.14
C ILE A 109 -14.93 -7.53 -7.52
N GLY A 110 -14.32 -7.05 -8.60
CA GLY A 110 -14.76 -7.38 -9.96
C GLY A 110 -14.70 -8.88 -10.27
N GLU A 111 -13.67 -9.59 -9.79
CA GLU A 111 -13.57 -11.05 -9.92
C GLU A 111 -14.68 -11.77 -9.15
N ILE A 112 -15.00 -11.33 -7.93
CA ILE A 112 -16.11 -11.89 -7.14
C ILE A 112 -17.44 -11.66 -7.85
N GLU A 113 -17.72 -10.44 -8.30
CA GLU A 113 -18.95 -10.10 -9.02
C GLU A 113 -19.13 -10.90 -10.31
N PHE A 114 -18.03 -11.15 -11.03
CA PHE A 114 -18.03 -12.00 -12.22
C PHE A 114 -18.30 -13.47 -11.85
N LEU A 115 -17.53 -14.02 -10.91
CA LEU A 115 -17.62 -15.43 -10.53
C LEU A 115 -18.92 -15.78 -9.78
N LYS A 116 -19.61 -14.81 -9.16
CA LYS A 116 -20.98 -15.00 -8.65
C LYS A 116 -21.99 -15.32 -9.76
N LYS A 117 -21.73 -14.94 -11.01
CA LYS A 117 -22.65 -15.08 -12.15
C LYS A 117 -22.42 -16.34 -12.99
N VAL A 118 -21.34 -17.08 -12.74
CA VAL A 118 -20.96 -18.28 -13.48
C VAL A 118 -20.68 -19.43 -12.53
N ASP A 119 -20.78 -20.67 -13.01
CA ASP A 119 -20.37 -21.83 -12.22
C ASP A 119 -18.85 -21.89 -12.09
N PHE A 120 -18.17 -21.72 -13.22
CA PHE A 120 -16.72 -21.60 -13.34
C PHE A 120 -16.32 -20.96 -14.68
N SER A 121 -15.09 -20.52 -14.80
CA SER A 121 -14.39 -20.11 -16.03
C SER A 121 -13.12 -20.94 -16.21
N MET A 122 -12.64 -21.12 -17.43
CA MET A 122 -11.31 -21.70 -17.66
C MET A 122 -10.27 -20.60 -17.58
N GLU A 123 -9.33 -20.69 -16.64
CA GLU A 123 -8.31 -19.67 -16.41
C GLU A 123 -6.95 -20.28 -16.10
N ARG A 124 -5.89 -19.50 -16.29
CA ARG A 124 -4.54 -19.85 -15.84
C ARG A 124 -4.32 -19.35 -14.42
N VAL A 125 -3.64 -20.15 -13.60
CA VAL A 125 -3.22 -19.75 -12.25
C VAL A 125 -2.22 -18.59 -12.35
N PRO A 126 -2.45 -17.44 -11.69
CA PRO A 126 -1.63 -16.24 -11.90
C PRO A 126 -0.28 -16.25 -11.15
N PHE A 127 0.00 -17.29 -10.38
CA PHE A 127 1.24 -17.48 -9.62
C PHE A 127 1.96 -18.77 -10.01
N SER A 128 3.26 -18.86 -9.68
CA SER A 128 4.14 -19.95 -10.10
C SER A 128 4.52 -20.93 -8.98
N SER A 129 4.44 -20.52 -7.72
CA SER A 129 4.84 -21.34 -6.58
C SER A 129 4.13 -20.98 -5.29
N VAL A 130 3.94 -21.99 -4.44
CA VAL A 130 3.38 -21.85 -3.09
C VAL A 130 4.29 -22.58 -2.10
N THR A 131 4.65 -21.89 -1.02
CA THR A 131 5.40 -22.48 0.11
C THR A 131 4.49 -22.66 1.31
N ARG A 132 4.78 -23.64 2.16
CA ARG A 132 4.00 -23.91 3.37
C ARG A 132 3.97 -22.68 4.29
N PHE A 133 2.78 -22.37 4.78
CA PHE A 133 2.54 -21.30 5.74
C PHE A 133 2.08 -21.88 7.07
N GLN A 134 2.73 -21.44 8.15
CA GLN A 134 2.37 -21.72 9.53
C GLN A 134 2.30 -20.40 10.29
N TYR A 135 1.36 -20.24 11.21
CA TYR A 135 1.22 -18.99 11.99
C TYR A 135 2.37 -18.75 12.97
N SER A 136 3.27 -19.72 13.18
CA SER A 136 4.53 -19.52 13.90
C SER A 136 5.60 -18.84 13.06
N ASP A 137 5.43 -18.75 11.73
CA ASP A 137 6.37 -18.11 10.81
C ASP A 137 6.15 -16.60 10.79
N ARG A 138 6.99 -15.88 11.55
CA ARG A 138 6.90 -14.42 11.69
C ARG A 138 7.03 -13.69 10.35
N ASP A 139 7.96 -14.12 9.50
CA ASP A 139 8.24 -13.43 8.24
C ASP A 139 7.06 -13.58 7.27
N LYS A 140 6.48 -14.79 7.19
CA LYS A 140 5.26 -14.99 6.42
C LYS A 140 4.06 -14.25 7.03
N LEU A 141 3.94 -14.16 8.35
CA LEU A 141 2.88 -13.38 8.98
C LEU A 141 2.96 -11.88 8.62
N VAL A 142 4.15 -11.30 8.63
CA VAL A 142 4.35 -9.89 8.21
C VAL A 142 3.97 -9.72 6.74
N ARG A 143 4.30 -10.67 5.87
CA ARG A 143 3.87 -10.63 4.46
C ARG A 143 2.35 -10.77 4.32
N TYR A 144 1.73 -11.61 5.13
CA TYR A 144 0.27 -11.77 5.15
C TYR A 144 -0.44 -10.48 5.57
N THR A 145 0.06 -9.76 6.57
CA THR A 145 -0.54 -8.48 6.99
C THR A 145 -0.40 -7.38 5.93
N GLN A 146 0.67 -7.42 5.12
CA GLN A 146 0.86 -6.50 4.00
C GLN A 146 -0.02 -6.86 2.79
N ASN A 147 -0.18 -8.15 2.50
CA ASN A 147 -1.00 -8.63 1.39
C ASN A 147 -1.65 -9.99 1.71
N PRO A 148 -2.89 -10.00 2.25
CA PRO A 148 -3.62 -11.23 2.55
C PRO A 148 -3.89 -12.09 1.31
N SER A 149 -3.88 -11.49 0.12
CA SER A 149 -4.10 -12.19 -1.15
C SER A 149 -2.94 -13.13 -1.53
N LEU A 150 -1.83 -13.13 -0.78
CA LEU A 150 -0.78 -14.13 -0.92
C LEU A 150 -1.17 -15.50 -0.34
N TYR A 151 -2.21 -15.55 0.49
CA TYR A 151 -2.66 -16.77 1.14
C TYR A 151 -3.35 -17.71 0.14
N VAL A 152 -2.95 -18.97 0.16
CA VAL A 152 -3.51 -20.03 -0.68
C VAL A 152 -3.71 -21.28 0.16
N ARG A 153 -4.86 -21.93 0.01
CA ARG A 153 -5.10 -23.29 0.53
C ARG A 153 -4.95 -24.26 -0.63
N LEU A 154 -4.11 -25.28 -0.47
CA LEU A 154 -4.10 -26.45 -1.32
C LEU A 154 -5.12 -27.45 -0.76
N ILE A 155 -6.10 -27.83 -1.57
CA ILE A 155 -7.16 -28.75 -1.16
C ILE A 155 -7.17 -29.94 -2.12
N ASP A 156 -7.12 -31.15 -1.58
CA ASP A 156 -7.31 -32.37 -2.36
C ASP A 156 -8.81 -32.55 -2.63
N THR A 157 -9.23 -32.69 -3.90
CA THR A 157 -10.66 -32.82 -4.22
C THR A 157 -11.26 -34.16 -3.85
N GLU A 158 -10.45 -35.22 -3.68
CA GLU A 158 -10.92 -36.51 -3.17
C GLU A 158 -11.07 -36.48 -1.64
N TYR A 159 -10.23 -35.70 -0.97
CA TYR A 159 -10.23 -35.55 0.49
C TYR A 159 -10.21 -34.07 0.91
N PRO A 160 -11.33 -33.33 0.78
CA PRO A 160 -11.36 -31.88 1.01
C PRO A 160 -10.95 -31.44 2.42
N ASP A 161 -11.09 -32.32 3.41
CA ASP A 161 -10.62 -32.08 4.79
C ASP A 161 -9.08 -32.07 4.90
N ARG A 162 -8.37 -32.63 3.91
CA ARG A 162 -6.91 -32.60 3.83
C ARG A 162 -6.46 -31.35 3.09
N GLU A 163 -6.41 -30.26 3.83
CA GLU A 163 -5.90 -28.99 3.34
C GLU A 163 -4.47 -28.68 3.80
N VAL A 164 -3.71 -28.00 2.95
CA VAL A 164 -2.39 -27.45 3.31
C VAL A 164 -2.41 -25.94 3.08
N ARG A 165 -2.09 -25.19 4.12
CA ARG A 165 -1.99 -23.73 4.05
C ARG A 165 -0.65 -23.31 3.49
N GLY A 166 -0.71 -22.35 2.58
CA GLY A 166 0.45 -21.88 1.86
C GLY A 166 0.42 -20.39 1.60
N MET A 167 1.55 -19.92 1.10
CA MET A 167 1.76 -18.55 0.68
C MET A 167 2.46 -18.52 -0.68
N ILE A 168 1.95 -17.68 -1.58
CA ILE A 168 2.56 -17.43 -2.88
C ILE A 168 4.00 -16.91 -2.68
N ALA A 169 4.95 -17.52 -3.39
CA ALA A 169 6.39 -17.33 -3.19
C ALA A 169 7.15 -16.96 -4.48
N ASP A 170 6.45 -16.42 -5.47
CA ASP A 170 7.02 -16.07 -6.77
C ASP A 170 8.22 -15.11 -6.64
N GLY A 171 9.34 -15.47 -7.29
CA GLY A 171 10.53 -14.63 -7.36
C GLY A 171 11.30 -14.46 -6.04
N LEU A 172 10.90 -15.13 -4.96
CA LEU A 172 11.59 -15.07 -3.67
C LEU A 172 12.50 -16.29 -3.47
N PRO A 173 13.65 -16.13 -2.79
CA PRO A 173 14.41 -17.29 -2.32
C PRO A 173 13.47 -18.14 -1.47
N CYS A 174 13.29 -19.41 -1.82
CA CYS A 174 12.33 -20.30 -1.18
C CYS A 174 12.66 -20.47 0.32
N GLN A 175 12.08 -19.62 1.18
CA GLN A 175 12.13 -19.81 2.63
C GLN A 175 10.92 -20.64 3.06
N GLY A 176 11.12 -21.95 3.07
CA GLY A 176 10.13 -22.92 3.54
C GLY A 176 9.90 -24.07 2.56
N GLU A 177 9.15 -25.05 3.04
CA GLU A 177 8.74 -26.23 2.30
C GLU A 177 7.90 -25.82 1.07
N LEU A 178 8.38 -26.13 -0.13
CA LEU A 178 7.63 -25.95 -1.37
C LEU A 178 6.49 -26.97 -1.42
N ILE A 179 5.23 -26.49 -1.46
CA ILE A 179 4.05 -27.37 -1.46
C ILE A 179 3.34 -27.41 -2.81
N TRP A 180 3.61 -26.42 -3.68
CA TRP A 180 3.13 -26.43 -5.05
C TRP A 180 4.07 -25.64 -5.95
N LYS A 181 4.26 -26.12 -7.18
CA LYS A 181 4.97 -25.41 -8.23
C LYS A 181 4.27 -25.64 -9.55
N LYS A 182 4.08 -24.57 -10.31
CA LYS A 182 3.58 -24.64 -11.68
C LYS A 182 4.60 -25.39 -12.54
N THR A 183 4.21 -26.56 -13.04
CA THR A 183 5.01 -27.38 -13.95
C THR A 183 4.65 -27.15 -15.40
N GLU A 184 3.37 -26.85 -15.67
CA GLU A 184 2.80 -26.68 -17.01
C GLU A 184 1.90 -25.45 -17.06
N ASP A 185 1.85 -24.78 -18.21
CA ASP A 185 0.96 -23.65 -18.45
C ASP A 185 -0.41 -24.13 -18.97
N ARG A 186 -1.17 -24.77 -18.09
CA ARG A 186 -2.51 -25.31 -18.37
C ARG A 186 -3.61 -24.50 -17.70
N GLU A 187 -4.81 -24.61 -18.25
CA GLU A 187 -6.01 -24.00 -17.68
C GLU A 187 -6.59 -24.86 -16.54
N TYR A 188 -7.14 -24.16 -15.56
CA TYR A 188 -7.85 -24.69 -14.40
C TYR A 188 -9.29 -24.19 -14.47
N ALA A 189 -10.22 -24.93 -13.89
CA ALA A 189 -11.55 -24.40 -13.65
C ALA A 189 -11.47 -23.42 -12.48
N ALA A 190 -11.62 -22.13 -12.76
CA ALA A 190 -11.66 -21.05 -11.80
C ALA A 190 -13.09 -20.75 -11.35
N PHE A 191 -13.32 -20.70 -10.04
CA PHE A 191 -14.66 -20.50 -9.48
C PHE A 191 -14.59 -19.78 -8.13
N LEU A 192 -15.71 -19.19 -7.72
CA LEU A 192 -15.83 -18.55 -6.43
C LEU A 192 -16.10 -19.59 -5.34
N ILE A 193 -15.27 -19.57 -4.32
CA ILE A 193 -15.50 -20.26 -3.05
C ILE A 193 -15.97 -19.21 -2.05
N GLU A 194 -17.09 -19.51 -1.41
CA GLU A 194 -17.65 -18.72 -0.32
C GLU A 194 -17.54 -19.57 0.95
N GLU A 195 -16.91 -19.02 1.98
CA GLU A 195 -16.77 -19.68 3.29
C GLU A 195 -17.39 -18.80 4.38
N LEU A 196 -17.99 -19.43 5.38
CA LEU A 196 -18.57 -18.78 6.56
C LEU A 196 -17.70 -19.10 7.79
N PRO A 197 -16.70 -18.26 8.14
CA PRO A 197 -15.78 -18.55 9.24
C PRO A 197 -16.49 -18.73 10.59
N ASP A 198 -17.56 -17.97 10.81
CA ASP A 198 -18.35 -18.01 12.05
C ASP A 198 -19.25 -19.25 12.15
N GLU A 199 -19.39 -20.01 11.06
CA GLU A 199 -20.18 -21.26 10.98
C GLU A 199 -19.26 -22.47 10.73
N GLY A 200 -18.09 -22.48 11.37
CA GLY A 200 -17.15 -23.59 11.25
C GLY A 200 -16.54 -23.75 9.86
N TYR A 201 -16.44 -22.65 9.10
CA TYR A 201 -15.98 -22.63 7.71
C TYR A 201 -16.88 -23.43 6.76
N ALA A 202 -18.20 -23.44 7.00
CA ALA A 202 -19.17 -23.95 6.02
C ALA A 202 -18.93 -23.30 4.65
N SER A 203 -18.91 -24.11 3.58
CA SER A 203 -18.45 -23.68 2.26
C SER A 203 -19.26 -24.27 1.11
N ASN A 204 -19.41 -23.51 0.02
CA ASN A 204 -20.01 -23.93 -1.24
C ASN A 204 -19.08 -24.82 -2.13
N LEU A 205 -17.89 -25.17 -1.63
CA LEU A 205 -16.85 -25.87 -2.39
C LEU A 205 -17.33 -27.14 -3.09
N LEU A 206 -18.01 -28.03 -2.36
CA LEU A 206 -18.46 -29.32 -2.88
C LEU A 206 -19.51 -29.17 -3.98
N GLU A 207 -20.41 -28.19 -3.83
CA GLU A 207 -21.44 -27.87 -4.81
C GLU A 207 -20.81 -27.34 -6.10
N LYS A 208 -19.83 -26.44 -5.98
CA LYS A 208 -19.09 -25.88 -7.13
C LYS A 208 -18.26 -26.91 -7.88
N LEU A 209 -17.85 -28.01 -7.23
CA LEU A 209 -17.12 -29.09 -7.90
C LEU A 209 -17.99 -29.98 -8.79
N ILE A 210 -19.32 -30.01 -8.59
CA ILE A 210 -20.23 -30.85 -9.39
C ILE A 210 -20.13 -30.54 -10.89
N PRO A 211 -20.32 -29.29 -11.36
CA PRO A 211 -20.23 -28.97 -12.80
C PRO A 211 -18.79 -29.07 -13.35
N ILE A 212 -17.77 -28.96 -12.50
CA ILE A 212 -16.37 -29.12 -12.92
C ILE A 212 -16.06 -30.60 -13.18
N ARG A 213 -16.56 -31.50 -12.32
CA ARG A 213 -16.36 -32.95 -12.44
C ARG A 213 -17.04 -33.56 -13.65
N SER A 214 -18.04 -32.89 -14.25
CA SER A 214 -18.59 -33.35 -15.54
C SER A 214 -17.60 -33.17 -16.71
N LEU A 215 -16.55 -32.38 -16.55
CA LEU A 215 -15.49 -32.22 -17.56
C LEU A 215 -14.35 -33.24 -17.44
N GLY A 216 -14.23 -33.93 -16.30
CA GLY A 216 -13.16 -34.89 -16.03
C GLY A 216 -12.88 -35.07 -14.55
N LYS A 217 -11.92 -35.96 -14.23
CA LYS A 217 -11.49 -36.16 -12.84
C LYS A 217 -10.82 -34.89 -12.32
N THR A 218 -11.18 -34.45 -11.12
CA THR A 218 -10.52 -33.30 -10.50
C THR A 218 -9.30 -33.74 -9.68
N GLY A 219 -8.26 -32.89 -9.68
CA GLY A 219 -7.03 -33.10 -8.91
C GLY A 219 -7.01 -32.26 -7.64
N ILE A 220 -6.07 -31.33 -7.56
CA ILE A 220 -5.99 -30.35 -6.46
C ILE A 220 -6.77 -29.06 -6.78
N ILE A 221 -7.13 -28.31 -5.74
CA ILE A 221 -7.60 -26.94 -5.82
C ILE A 221 -6.57 -26.02 -5.17
N LEU A 222 -6.26 -24.93 -5.86
CA LEU A 222 -5.57 -23.79 -5.26
C LEU A 222 -6.63 -22.74 -4.91
N ALA A 223 -7.01 -22.65 -3.64
CA ALA A 223 -7.98 -21.67 -3.16
C ALA A 223 -7.25 -20.42 -2.67
N ASN A 224 -7.24 -19.37 -3.48
CA ASN A 224 -6.54 -18.11 -3.20
C ASN A 224 -7.49 -17.10 -2.56
N PHE A 225 -7.11 -16.55 -1.42
CA PHE A 225 -7.96 -15.58 -0.71
C PHE A 225 -8.08 -14.26 -1.46
N LEU A 226 -9.32 -13.79 -1.64
CA LEU A 226 -9.59 -12.51 -2.29
C LEU A 226 -9.85 -11.42 -1.24
N MET A 227 -10.92 -11.57 -0.45
CA MET A 227 -11.34 -10.62 0.59
C MET A 227 -12.47 -11.22 1.45
N SER A 228 -12.86 -10.48 2.49
CA SER A 228 -14.04 -10.81 3.31
C SER A 228 -15.09 -9.70 3.20
N GLU A 229 -16.35 -10.07 3.34
CA GLU A 229 -17.51 -9.17 3.45
C GLU A 229 -18.28 -9.48 4.75
N ILE A 230 -19.01 -8.49 5.28
CA ILE A 230 -20.05 -8.73 6.30
C ILE A 230 -21.41 -8.64 5.60
N GLN A 231 -22.09 -9.77 5.46
CA GLN A 231 -23.41 -9.88 4.86
C GLN A 231 -24.43 -10.28 5.93
N ASP A 232 -25.45 -9.45 6.16
CA ASP A 232 -26.49 -9.68 7.17
C ASP A 232 -25.94 -10.01 8.58
N GLY A 233 -24.85 -9.33 8.95
CA GLY A 233 -24.17 -9.51 10.24
C GLY A 233 -23.27 -10.76 10.33
N ARG A 234 -23.10 -11.51 9.24
CA ARG A 234 -22.24 -12.69 9.15
C ARG A 234 -21.02 -12.40 8.30
N LYS A 235 -19.86 -12.91 8.71
CA LYS A 235 -18.66 -12.80 7.89
C LYS A 235 -18.67 -13.86 6.79
N VAL A 236 -18.38 -13.43 5.56
CA VAL A 236 -18.17 -14.30 4.40
C VAL A 236 -16.75 -14.07 3.88
N ASP A 237 -15.97 -15.14 3.79
CA ASP A 237 -14.66 -15.12 3.14
C ASP A 237 -14.81 -15.57 1.68
N TYR A 238 -14.30 -14.75 0.76
CA TYR A 238 -14.27 -15.04 -0.66
C TYR A 238 -12.89 -15.52 -1.07
N LEU A 239 -12.82 -16.71 -1.65
CA LEU A 239 -11.61 -17.25 -2.27
C LEU A 239 -11.89 -17.57 -3.74
N LYS A 240 -10.85 -17.43 -4.56
CA LYS A 240 -10.85 -17.95 -5.93
C LYS A 240 -10.23 -19.33 -5.94
N GLY A 241 -11.04 -20.35 -6.21
CA GLY A 241 -10.59 -21.71 -6.39
C GLY A 241 -10.10 -21.92 -7.82
N TYR A 242 -8.93 -22.53 -7.99
CA TYR A 242 -8.46 -23.06 -9.28
C TYR A 242 -8.40 -24.59 -9.19
N ALA A 243 -9.42 -25.27 -9.71
CA ALA A 243 -9.49 -26.73 -9.74
C ALA A 243 -8.75 -27.31 -10.95
N GLU A 244 -7.84 -28.23 -10.70
CA GLU A 244 -7.20 -29.03 -11.74
C GLU A 244 -8.22 -30.00 -12.35
N ILE A 245 -8.28 -30.06 -13.68
CA ILE A 245 -9.01 -31.10 -14.41
C ILE A 245 -7.99 -32.04 -15.05
N ILE A 246 -7.95 -33.28 -14.56
CA ILE A 246 -7.13 -34.37 -15.07
C ILE A 246 -7.90 -35.00 -16.23
N ARG A 247 -7.51 -34.65 -17.46
CA ARG A 247 -8.03 -35.30 -18.67
C ARG A 247 -7.41 -36.69 -18.80
N GLN A 248 -8.26 -37.70 -18.99
CA GLN A 248 -7.83 -39.07 -19.32
C GLN A 248 -7.36 -39.16 -20.77
#